data_AF-A0A9D8KY90-F1
#
_entry.id   AF-A0A9D8KY90-F1
#
_cell.length_a   1.000
_cell.length_b   1.000
_cell.length_c   1.000
_cell.angle_alpha   90.00
_cell.angle_beta   90.00
_cell.angle_gamma   90.00
#
_symmetry.space_group_name_H-M   'P 1'
#
loop_
_entity.id
_entity.type
_entity.pdbx_description
1 polymer ?
#
loop_
_entity_poly.entity_id
_entity_poly.type
_entity_poly.pdbx_seq_one_letter_code
_entity_poly.pdbx_strand_id
1 'polypeptide(L)'
;MLGIGAFKQRLPRPEEALPGREAPLPLHNVHYVNGQPLRGEFAGLQVLDVGLGCFWGAERKFWQLPGVVTTAVGYQGGVTPNPTYDEVCSGLTGHTEVVRVVFDPAQVALHTVLRTFWENHDPTQGMRQGNDTGTQYRSALYCHTQAQFDTAIASRDAYQQRLSAAGYGEITTEIAFPAPSFYYAEDYHQQYLAKNPNGYCGIGGTGVSCPVGLDAWGDGGHATPVAGGVARLHRRHPGHGRSGRRGGARGRRGGAGGVPAARGRLRG
;
A
#
# COMPACT_ATOMS: atom_id res chain seq x y z
N MET A 1 36.53 -15.78 6.41
CA MET A 1 36.34 -14.63 7.32
C MET A 1 35.27 -13.75 6.68
N LEU A 2 34.01 -13.87 7.11
CA LEU A 2 32.93 -13.01 6.62
C LEU A 2 33.14 -11.62 7.21
N GLY A 3 33.27 -10.59 6.37
CA GLY A 3 33.55 -9.22 6.81
C GLY A 3 32.48 -8.67 7.75
N ILE A 4 32.86 -7.68 8.57
CA ILE A 4 31.95 -6.92 9.44
C ILE A 4 30.81 -6.38 8.57
N GLY A 5 29.60 -6.92 8.74
CA GLY A 5 28.40 -6.56 7.96
C GLY A 5 27.82 -7.68 7.07
N ALA A 6 28.54 -8.77 6.81
CA ALA A 6 28.06 -9.87 5.98
C ALA A 6 26.79 -10.56 6.54
N PHE A 7 26.61 -10.54 7.86
CA PHE A 7 25.42 -11.10 8.52
C PHE A 7 24.14 -10.31 8.24
N LYS A 8 24.25 -9.04 7.85
CA LYS A 8 23.09 -8.19 7.50
C LYS A 8 22.63 -8.36 6.04
N GLN A 9 23.34 -9.17 5.25
CA GLN A 9 23.04 -9.39 3.82
C GLN A 9 22.59 -10.82 3.52
N ARG A 10 22.44 -11.67 4.55
CA ARG A 10 21.89 -13.03 4.44
C ARG A 10 21.02 -13.33 5.65
N LEU A 11 20.05 -14.22 5.49
CA LEU A 11 19.30 -14.73 6.64
C LEU A 11 20.23 -15.55 7.56
N PRO A 12 20.00 -15.51 8.89
CA PRO A 12 20.72 -16.36 9.83
C PRO A 12 20.34 -17.83 9.58
N ARG A 13 21.29 -18.74 9.84
CA ARG A 13 20.97 -20.16 9.94
C ARG A 13 20.17 -20.41 11.23
N PRO A 14 19.37 -21.48 11.32
CA PRO A 14 18.60 -21.77 12.53
C PRO A 14 19.44 -21.78 13.82
N GLU A 15 20.66 -22.30 13.76
CA GLU A 15 21.60 -22.33 14.88
C GLU A 15 22.26 -20.98 15.23
N GLU A 16 22.17 -20.00 14.33
CA GLU A 16 22.69 -18.63 14.53
C GLU A 16 21.59 -17.69 15.04
N ALA A 17 20.33 -18.10 14.93
CA ALA A 17 19.21 -17.24 15.23
C ALA A 17 19.11 -16.97 16.75
N LEU A 18 18.75 -15.74 17.11
CA LEU A 18 18.53 -15.41 18.52
C LEU A 18 17.37 -16.24 19.08
N PRO A 19 17.45 -16.69 20.35
CA PRO A 19 16.42 -17.54 20.95
C PRO A 19 15.10 -16.79 21.21
N GLY A 20 15.14 -15.46 21.28
CA GLY A 20 13.97 -14.63 21.53
C GLY A 20 13.40 -14.83 22.93
N ARG A 21 12.08 -14.75 23.05
CA ARG A 21 11.35 -14.86 24.33
C ARG A 21 9.97 -15.48 24.14
N GLU A 22 9.43 -16.09 25.19
CA GLU A 22 8.08 -16.66 25.16
C GLU A 22 6.99 -15.59 25.25
N ALA A 23 7.19 -14.59 26.12
CA ALA A 23 6.21 -13.54 26.35
C ALA A 23 6.22 -12.51 25.22
N PRO A 24 5.05 -12.16 24.63
CA PRO A 24 4.97 -11.06 23.68
C PRO A 24 5.29 -9.72 24.35
N LEU A 25 5.74 -8.76 23.55
CA LEU A 25 5.95 -7.40 24.02
C LEU A 25 4.64 -6.77 24.49
N PRO A 26 4.67 -5.89 25.52
CA PRO A 26 3.50 -5.14 25.93
C PRO A 26 3.02 -4.27 24.77
N LEU A 27 1.70 -4.23 24.58
CA LEU A 27 1.04 -3.49 23.51
C LEU A 27 -0.13 -2.67 24.07
N HIS A 28 -0.04 -1.35 23.97
CA HIS A 28 -1.16 -0.44 24.14
C HIS A 28 -2.05 -0.54 22.90
N ASN A 29 -3.12 -1.32 23.00
CA ASN A 29 -3.95 -1.75 21.88
C ASN A 29 -4.90 -0.66 21.34
N VAL A 30 -4.38 0.53 21.06
CA VAL A 30 -5.12 1.68 20.53
C VAL A 30 -4.27 2.38 19.47
N HIS A 31 -4.79 2.43 18.25
CA HIS A 31 -4.14 3.10 17.13
C HIS A 31 -4.15 4.61 17.33
N TYR A 32 -2.96 5.23 17.34
CA TYR A 32 -2.80 6.62 17.74
C TYR A 32 -3.60 7.62 16.88
N VAL A 33 -3.79 7.32 15.59
CA VAL A 33 -4.44 8.25 14.64
C VAL A 33 -5.97 8.16 14.66
N ASN A 34 -6.54 6.97 14.86
CA ASN A 34 -7.96 6.73 14.62
C ASN A 34 -8.68 6.02 15.79
N GLY A 35 -7.96 5.67 16.86
CA GLY A 35 -8.50 5.04 18.06
C GLY A 35 -8.90 3.58 17.90
N GLN A 36 -8.75 2.97 16.73
CA GLN A 36 -9.11 1.56 16.50
C GLN A 36 -8.12 0.61 17.20
N PRO A 37 -8.52 -0.60 17.60
CA PRO A 37 -7.58 -1.58 18.14
C PRO A 37 -6.47 -1.96 17.14
N LEU A 38 -5.22 -2.09 17.61
CA LEU A 38 -4.08 -2.59 16.82
C LEU A 38 -4.12 -4.13 16.63
N ARG A 39 -4.77 -4.81 17.56
CA ARG A 39 -4.91 -6.26 17.68
C ARG A 39 -6.36 -6.61 17.98
N GLY A 40 -6.90 -7.55 17.22
CA GLY A 40 -8.24 -8.11 17.41
C GLY A 40 -8.56 -9.18 16.37
N GLU A 41 -9.78 -9.70 16.42
CA GLU A 41 -10.26 -10.74 15.49
C GLU A 41 -10.53 -10.21 14.08
N PHE A 42 -10.69 -8.89 13.92
CA PHE A 42 -10.92 -8.22 12.64
C PHE A 42 -12.00 -8.87 11.75
N ALA A 43 -13.09 -9.34 12.37
CA ALA A 43 -14.16 -10.05 11.66
C ALA A 43 -14.75 -9.21 10.51
N GLY A 44 -14.85 -9.81 9.33
CA GLY A 44 -15.35 -9.15 8.11
C GLY A 44 -14.33 -8.24 7.41
N LEU A 45 -13.15 -8.05 8.00
CA LEU A 45 -12.04 -7.29 7.40
C LEU A 45 -11.02 -8.25 6.80
N GLN A 46 -10.13 -7.71 5.97
CA GLN A 46 -8.98 -8.43 5.46
C GLN A 46 -7.69 -7.92 6.11
N VAL A 47 -6.74 -8.85 6.28
CA VAL A 47 -5.40 -8.57 6.78
C VAL A 47 -4.39 -8.89 5.68
N LEU A 48 -3.42 -8.01 5.48
CA LEU A 48 -2.25 -8.23 4.64
C LEU A 48 -1.04 -7.64 5.37
N ASP A 49 0.04 -8.40 5.51
CA ASP A 49 1.27 -7.90 6.12
C ASP A 49 2.30 -7.58 5.03
N VAL A 50 2.88 -6.38 5.06
CA VAL A 50 3.71 -5.84 3.98
C VAL A 50 5.04 -5.29 4.51
N GLY A 51 6.16 -5.71 3.94
CA GLY A 51 7.51 -5.25 4.25
C GLY A 51 8.08 -4.42 3.09
N LEU A 52 8.48 -3.18 3.37
CA LEU A 52 8.91 -2.23 2.33
C LEU A 52 9.96 -1.24 2.86
N GLY A 53 10.92 -1.77 3.62
CA GLY A 53 11.96 -1.00 4.31
C GLY A 53 11.51 -0.52 5.69
N CYS A 54 12.01 0.65 6.11
CA CYS A 54 11.66 1.23 7.41
C CYS A 54 10.14 1.34 7.60
N PHE A 55 9.62 0.60 8.57
CA PHE A 55 8.18 0.47 8.79
C PHE A 55 7.48 1.78 9.22
N TRP A 56 8.21 2.80 9.71
CA TRP A 56 7.61 4.08 10.13
C TRP A 56 7.07 4.86 8.93
N GLY A 57 7.86 4.92 7.86
CA GLY A 57 7.43 5.54 6.61
C GLY A 57 6.38 4.71 5.88
N ALA A 58 6.55 3.39 5.93
CA ALA A 58 5.63 2.43 5.34
C ALA A 58 4.23 2.54 5.94
N GLU A 59 4.11 2.47 7.26
CA GLU A 59 2.84 2.44 7.98
C GLU A 59 1.99 3.67 7.65
N ARG A 60 2.64 4.84 7.57
CA ARG A 60 1.99 6.10 7.22
C ARG A 60 1.26 6.07 5.88
N LYS A 61 1.81 5.37 4.89
CA LYS A 61 1.17 5.25 3.56
C LYS A 61 -0.14 4.48 3.64
N PHE A 62 -0.22 3.49 4.53
CA PHE A 62 -1.40 2.63 4.64
C PHE A 62 -2.48 3.24 5.54
N TRP A 63 -2.15 3.84 6.70
CA TRP A 63 -3.21 4.43 7.53
C TRP A 63 -3.88 5.65 6.87
N GLN A 64 -3.27 6.24 5.85
CA GLN A 64 -3.84 7.34 5.06
C GLN A 64 -4.75 6.85 3.93
N LEU A 65 -4.75 5.56 3.63
CA LEU A 65 -5.53 5.00 2.54
C LEU A 65 -7.00 4.83 2.97
N PRO A 66 -7.97 5.46 2.27
CA PRO A 66 -9.38 5.25 2.57
C PRO A 66 -9.76 3.78 2.51
N GLY A 67 -10.55 3.31 3.48
CA GLY A 67 -10.93 1.90 3.63
C GLY A 67 -9.96 1.07 4.49
N VAL A 68 -8.77 1.57 4.82
CA VAL A 68 -7.91 0.98 5.87
C VAL A 68 -8.49 1.33 7.24
N VAL A 69 -8.70 0.30 8.07
CA VAL A 69 -9.35 0.41 9.38
C VAL A 69 -8.31 0.62 10.49
N THR A 70 -7.21 -0.14 10.45
CA THR A 70 -6.11 -0.02 11.43
C THR A 70 -4.82 -0.53 10.79
N THR A 71 -3.68 -0.02 11.27
CA THR A 71 -2.36 -0.54 10.93
C THR A 71 -1.59 -0.87 12.19
N ALA A 72 -0.64 -1.79 12.11
CA ALA A 72 0.33 -2.00 13.17
C ALA A 72 1.69 -2.36 12.57
N VAL A 73 2.76 -1.96 13.23
CA VAL A 73 4.12 -2.33 12.84
C VAL A 73 4.63 -3.50 13.67
N GLY A 74 5.48 -4.31 13.04
CA GLY A 74 6.00 -5.53 13.67
C GLY A 74 7.12 -6.20 12.89
N TYR A 75 7.39 -7.44 13.29
CA TYR A 75 8.46 -8.28 12.80
C TYR A 75 7.89 -9.61 12.30
N GLN A 76 8.23 -10.02 11.08
CA GLN A 76 7.71 -11.25 10.45
C GLN A 76 8.71 -11.84 9.45
N GLY A 77 8.56 -13.11 9.09
CA GLY A 77 9.44 -13.80 8.12
C GLY A 77 10.77 -14.32 8.66
N GLY A 78 11.04 -14.14 9.95
CA GLY A 78 12.16 -14.75 10.66
C GLY A 78 11.74 -15.94 11.51
N VAL A 79 12.66 -16.40 12.36
CA VAL A 79 12.47 -17.59 13.20
C VAL A 79 12.48 -17.31 14.70
N THR A 80 12.98 -16.15 15.12
CA THR A 80 13.08 -15.78 16.53
C THR A 80 11.71 -15.37 17.08
N PRO A 81 11.16 -16.05 18.11
CA PRO A 81 9.87 -15.69 18.66
C PRO A 81 9.93 -14.39 19.47
N ASN A 82 8.91 -13.54 19.29
CA ASN A 82 8.68 -12.29 20.02
C ASN A 82 9.92 -11.37 20.09
N PRO A 83 10.62 -11.08 18.98
CA PRO A 83 11.88 -10.34 19.02
C PRO A 83 11.66 -8.86 19.38
N THR A 84 12.68 -8.22 19.97
CA THR A 84 12.71 -6.75 20.13
C THR A 84 13.30 -6.07 18.90
N TYR A 85 13.12 -4.76 18.80
CA TYR A 85 13.76 -3.94 17.77
C TYR A 85 15.28 -4.16 17.71
N ASP A 86 15.95 -4.09 18.86
CA ASP A 86 17.41 -4.26 18.95
C ASP A 86 17.88 -5.64 18.47
N GLU A 87 17.11 -6.69 18.79
CA GLU A 87 17.39 -8.04 18.31
C GLU A 87 17.24 -8.11 16.79
N VAL A 88 16.18 -7.52 16.22
CA VAL A 88 15.97 -7.48 14.77
C VAL A 88 17.07 -6.69 14.07
N CYS A 89 17.48 -5.54 14.61
CA CYS A 89 18.57 -4.71 14.07
C CYS A 89 19.94 -5.40 14.06
N SER A 90 20.12 -6.43 14.88
CA SER A 90 21.33 -7.27 14.84
C SER A 90 21.44 -8.08 13.53
N GLY A 91 20.31 -8.36 12.86
CA GLY A 91 20.20 -9.26 11.71
C GLY A 91 20.09 -10.74 12.07
N LEU A 92 20.18 -11.09 13.36
CA LEU A 92 20.20 -12.48 13.82
C LEU A 92 18.82 -13.06 14.10
N THR A 93 17.73 -12.34 13.83
CA THR A 93 16.37 -12.90 14.00
C THR A 93 15.77 -13.46 12.71
N GLY A 94 16.32 -13.02 11.56
CA GLY A 94 15.79 -13.29 10.23
C GLY A 94 14.51 -12.51 9.88
N HIS A 95 13.94 -11.76 10.82
CA HIS A 95 12.72 -11.00 10.58
C HIS A 95 12.96 -9.80 9.67
N THR A 96 11.91 -9.40 8.96
CA THR A 96 11.79 -8.09 8.32
C THR A 96 10.82 -7.21 9.07
N GLU A 97 11.07 -5.90 9.03
CA GLU A 97 10.11 -4.89 9.42
C GLU A 97 8.90 -4.97 8.49
N VAL A 98 7.71 -5.09 9.10
CA VAL A 98 6.45 -5.23 8.39
C VAL A 98 5.39 -4.29 8.96
N VAL A 99 4.46 -3.91 8.09
CA VAL A 99 3.20 -3.26 8.43
C VAL A 99 2.08 -4.26 8.25
N ARG A 100 1.33 -4.54 9.30
CA ARG A 100 0.02 -5.18 9.23
C ARG A 100 -1.00 -4.15 8.77
N VAL A 101 -1.65 -4.40 7.64
CA VAL A 101 -2.70 -3.55 7.08
C VAL A 101 -4.03 -4.28 7.21
N VAL A 102 -4.93 -3.71 8.01
CA VAL A 102 -6.30 -4.23 8.17
C VAL A 102 -7.26 -3.31 7.44
N PHE A 103 -8.01 -3.85 6.48
CA PHE A 103 -8.84 -3.04 5.59
C PHE A 103 -10.21 -3.66 5.33
N ASP A 104 -11.18 -2.80 5.05
CA ASP A 104 -12.53 -3.21 4.68
C ASP A 104 -12.60 -3.46 3.17
N PRO A 105 -12.79 -4.72 2.72
CA PRO A 105 -12.86 -5.03 1.28
C PRO A 105 -14.07 -4.41 0.57
N ALA A 106 -15.08 -3.93 1.30
CA ALA A 106 -16.20 -3.18 0.73
C ALA A 106 -15.84 -1.71 0.43
N GLN A 107 -14.77 -1.18 1.04
CA GLN A 107 -14.32 0.21 0.86
C GLN A 107 -13.04 0.32 0.03
N VAL A 108 -12.13 -0.65 0.15
CA VAL A 108 -10.87 -0.67 -0.59
C VAL A 108 -10.55 -2.07 -1.09
N ALA A 109 -10.31 -2.18 -2.40
CA ALA A 109 -9.92 -3.42 -3.03
C ALA A 109 -8.47 -3.79 -2.68
N LEU A 110 -8.19 -5.10 -2.58
CA LEU A 110 -6.84 -5.62 -2.39
C LEU A 110 -5.83 -5.07 -3.41
N HIS A 111 -6.25 -4.91 -4.67
CA HIS A 111 -5.42 -4.32 -5.72
C HIS A 111 -4.93 -2.90 -5.40
N THR A 112 -5.74 -2.09 -4.71
CA THR A 112 -5.34 -0.74 -4.28
C THR A 112 -4.31 -0.80 -3.15
N VAL A 113 -4.44 -1.75 -2.23
CA VAL A 113 -3.47 -1.99 -1.16
C VAL A 113 -2.13 -2.47 -1.77
N LEU A 114 -2.18 -3.42 -2.72
CA LEU A 114 -1.00 -3.91 -3.43
C LEU A 114 -0.35 -2.82 -4.30
N ARG A 115 -1.14 -1.96 -4.96
CA ARG A 115 -0.58 -0.80 -5.70
C ARG A 115 0.17 0.12 -4.75
N THR A 116 -0.43 0.44 -3.60
CA THR A 116 0.22 1.25 -2.55
C THR A 116 1.54 0.63 -2.12
N PHE A 117 1.58 -0.69 -1.93
CA PHE A 117 2.81 -1.44 -1.65
C PHE A 117 3.87 -1.25 -2.75
N TRP A 118 3.55 -1.61 -4.00
CA TRP A 118 4.51 -1.62 -5.12
C TRP A 118 5.08 -0.23 -5.42
N GLU A 119 4.26 0.82 -5.36
CA GLU A 119 4.67 2.18 -5.76
C GLU A 119 5.43 2.95 -4.68
N ASN A 120 5.47 2.46 -3.43
CA ASN A 120 6.07 3.20 -2.31
C ASN A 120 7.39 2.59 -1.79
N HIS A 121 8.04 1.71 -2.55
CA HIS A 121 9.41 1.27 -2.29
C HIS A 121 10.10 0.80 -3.58
N ASP A 122 11.39 0.49 -3.51
CA ASP A 122 12.09 -0.24 -4.58
C ASP A 122 12.15 -1.74 -4.24
N PRO A 123 11.37 -2.60 -4.94
CA PRO A 123 11.30 -4.04 -4.66
C PRO A 123 12.49 -4.83 -5.22
N THR A 124 13.48 -4.18 -5.84
CA THR A 124 14.61 -4.86 -6.53
C THR A 124 15.92 -4.84 -5.73
N GLN A 125 15.87 -4.39 -4.47
CA GLN A 125 17.06 -4.08 -3.68
C GLN A 125 17.55 -5.22 -2.77
N GLY A 126 16.81 -6.32 -2.67
CA GLY A 126 17.17 -7.47 -1.85
C GLY A 126 17.18 -7.14 -0.36
N MET A 127 18.33 -7.35 0.29
CA MET A 127 18.50 -7.13 1.74
C MET A 127 18.84 -5.67 2.06
N ARG A 128 18.07 -4.75 1.48
CA ARG A 128 18.22 -3.30 1.58
C ARG A 128 16.94 -2.58 1.14
N GLN A 129 16.67 -1.40 1.71
CA GLN A 129 15.75 -0.42 1.14
C GLN A 129 16.35 0.99 1.24
N GLY A 130 16.56 1.65 0.10
CA GLY A 130 17.24 2.94 0.05
C GLY A 130 18.61 2.89 0.74
N ASN A 131 18.79 3.72 1.77
CA ASN A 131 20.00 3.76 2.59
C ASN A 131 20.00 2.72 3.71
N ASP A 132 18.86 2.10 4.01
CA ASP A 132 18.69 1.16 5.11
C ASP A 132 19.15 -0.24 4.66
N THR A 133 20.31 -0.66 5.15
CA THR A 133 20.97 -1.91 4.75
C THR A 133 20.76 -2.99 5.80
N GLY A 134 20.19 -4.13 5.41
CA GLY A 134 19.83 -5.20 6.33
C GLY A 134 18.73 -6.11 5.81
N THR A 135 18.78 -7.39 6.17
CA THR A 135 17.69 -8.33 5.91
C THR A 135 16.36 -7.87 6.51
N GLN A 136 16.42 -7.03 7.55
CA GLN A 136 15.25 -6.48 8.19
C GLN A 136 14.52 -5.40 7.37
N TYR A 137 15.09 -4.96 6.26
CA TYR A 137 14.52 -3.95 5.36
C TYR A 137 14.11 -4.52 4.01
N ARG A 138 14.10 -5.85 3.86
CA ARG A 138 13.77 -6.50 2.60
C ARG A 138 12.31 -6.29 2.22
N SER A 139 12.04 -6.34 0.92
CA SER A 139 10.67 -6.31 0.40
C SER A 139 9.94 -7.63 0.72
N ALA A 140 8.73 -7.57 1.25
CA ALA A 140 7.93 -8.75 1.59
C ALA A 140 6.41 -8.53 1.50
N LEU A 141 5.66 -9.59 1.18
CA LEU A 141 4.21 -9.70 1.23
C LEU A 141 3.82 -11.02 1.90
N TYR A 142 3.10 -10.94 3.01
CA TYR A 142 2.60 -12.12 3.72
C TYR A 142 1.09 -12.16 3.67
N CYS A 143 0.58 -13.16 2.95
CA CYS A 143 -0.83 -13.30 2.61
C CYS A 143 -1.54 -14.22 3.60
N HIS A 144 -2.78 -13.87 3.97
CA HIS A 144 -3.61 -14.62 4.91
C HIS A 144 -4.62 -15.54 4.22
N THR A 145 -4.78 -15.42 2.91
CA THR A 145 -5.60 -16.33 2.09
C THR A 145 -4.91 -16.70 0.79
N GLN A 146 -5.27 -17.85 0.22
CA GLN A 146 -4.76 -18.29 -1.09
C GLN A 146 -5.10 -17.26 -2.19
N ALA A 147 -6.31 -16.69 -2.16
CA ALA A 147 -6.71 -15.66 -3.14
C ALA A 147 -5.85 -14.39 -3.06
N GLN A 148 -5.44 -13.98 -1.85
CA GLN A 148 -4.48 -12.88 -1.68
C GLN A 148 -3.12 -13.24 -2.28
N PHE A 149 -2.63 -14.46 -2.04
CA PHE A 149 -1.36 -14.93 -2.57
C PHE A 149 -1.36 -14.94 -4.10
N ASP A 150 -2.37 -15.53 -4.73
CA ASP A 150 -2.49 -15.58 -6.19
C ASP A 150 -2.54 -14.17 -6.79
N THR A 151 -3.27 -13.26 -6.14
CA THR A 151 -3.34 -11.85 -6.54
C THR A 151 -2.00 -11.14 -6.37
N ALA A 152 -1.27 -11.42 -5.28
CA ALA A 152 0.05 -10.86 -5.03
C ALA A 152 1.06 -11.32 -6.08
N ILE A 153 1.06 -12.61 -6.45
CA ILE A 153 1.90 -13.17 -7.52
C ILE A 153 1.59 -12.51 -8.86
N ALA A 154 0.32 -12.43 -9.25
CA ALA A 154 -0.07 -11.77 -10.50
C ALA A 154 0.33 -10.27 -10.50
N SER A 155 0.20 -9.60 -9.36
CA SER A 155 0.59 -8.19 -9.20
C SER A 155 2.10 -7.98 -9.33
N ARG A 156 2.91 -8.90 -8.80
CA ARG A 156 4.37 -8.91 -8.94
C ARG A 156 4.74 -9.04 -10.41
N ASP A 157 4.17 -10.01 -11.12
CA ASP A 157 4.52 -10.29 -12.52
C ASP A 157 4.19 -9.11 -13.42
N ALA A 158 3.04 -8.47 -13.21
CA ALA A 158 2.67 -7.25 -13.92
C ALA A 158 3.60 -6.07 -13.59
N TYR A 159 4.02 -5.93 -12.33
CA TYR A 159 4.94 -4.85 -11.95
C TYR A 159 6.37 -5.08 -12.43
N GLN A 160 6.84 -6.34 -12.46
CA GLN A 160 8.15 -6.72 -13.00
C GLN A 160 8.31 -6.22 -14.44
N GLN A 161 7.30 -6.38 -15.28
CA GLN A 161 7.34 -5.90 -16.66
C GLN A 161 7.59 -4.39 -16.74
N ARG A 162 6.96 -3.61 -15.86
CA ARG A 162 7.16 -2.16 -15.80
C ARG A 162 8.55 -1.79 -15.28
N LEU A 163 9.03 -2.49 -14.25
CA LEU A 163 10.36 -2.29 -13.69
C LEU A 163 11.47 -2.63 -14.69
N SER A 164 11.37 -3.76 -15.39
CA SER A 164 12.31 -4.15 -16.44
C SER A 164 12.32 -3.12 -17.58
N ALA A 165 11.16 -2.61 -18.00
CA ALA A 165 11.07 -1.55 -19.01
C ALA A 165 11.69 -0.22 -18.54
N ALA A 166 11.69 0.05 -17.23
CA ALA A 166 12.32 1.20 -16.61
C ALA A 166 13.81 0.99 -16.27
N GLY A 167 14.39 -0.18 -16.58
CA GLY A 167 15.81 -0.50 -16.35
C GLY A 167 16.15 -0.99 -14.95
N TYR A 168 15.16 -1.35 -14.14
CA TYR A 168 15.36 -2.00 -12.84
C TYR A 168 15.63 -3.51 -13.00
N GLY A 169 16.22 -4.10 -11.96
CA GLY A 169 16.48 -5.54 -11.91
C GLY A 169 15.24 -6.38 -11.62
N GLU A 170 15.47 -7.64 -11.27
CA GLU A 170 14.41 -8.56 -10.84
C GLU A 170 13.87 -8.16 -9.47
N ILE A 171 12.56 -8.33 -9.28
CA ILE A 171 11.88 -8.15 -8.00
C ILE A 171 12.40 -9.20 -7.01
N THR A 172 12.78 -8.71 -5.84
CA THR A 172 13.31 -9.49 -4.71
C THR A 172 12.29 -9.71 -3.60
N THR A 173 11.04 -9.27 -3.81
CA THR A 173 9.97 -9.38 -2.82
C THR A 173 9.71 -10.82 -2.42
N GLU A 174 9.83 -11.11 -1.13
CA GLU A 174 9.41 -12.37 -0.53
C GLU A 174 7.88 -12.42 -0.47
N ILE A 175 7.23 -13.33 -1.20
CA ILE A 175 5.77 -13.49 -1.17
C ILE A 175 5.45 -14.86 -0.59
N ALA A 176 4.73 -14.93 0.54
CA ALA A 176 4.43 -16.20 1.20
C ALA A 176 2.96 -16.32 1.65
N PHE A 177 2.46 -17.55 1.57
CA PHE A 177 1.20 -18.02 2.12
C PHE A 177 1.39 -19.46 2.64
N PRO A 178 0.91 -19.80 3.84
CA PRO A 178 0.27 -18.90 4.82
C PRO A 178 1.25 -17.86 5.39
N ALA A 179 0.72 -16.71 5.80
CA ALA A 179 1.50 -15.67 6.47
C ALA A 179 2.22 -16.23 7.71
N PRO A 180 3.53 -15.98 7.89
CA PRO A 180 4.25 -16.35 9.10
C PRO A 180 3.69 -15.65 10.35
N SER A 181 4.13 -16.05 11.54
CA SER A 181 3.76 -15.36 12.78
C SER A 181 4.20 -13.89 12.75
N PHE A 182 3.26 -13.00 13.03
CA PHE A 182 3.49 -11.57 13.18
C PHE A 182 3.73 -11.23 14.65
N TYR A 183 4.86 -10.59 14.94
CA TYR A 183 5.18 -10.10 16.28
C TYR A 183 5.06 -8.59 16.29
N TYR A 184 4.18 -8.06 17.14
CA TYR A 184 4.02 -6.61 17.30
C TYR A 184 5.33 -6.00 17.79
N ALA A 185 5.75 -4.92 17.14
CA ALA A 185 6.85 -4.09 17.63
C ALA A 185 6.38 -3.28 18.85
N GLU A 186 7.36 -2.73 19.57
CA GLU A 186 7.17 -1.91 20.76
C GLU A 186 6.20 -0.74 20.53
N ASP A 187 5.46 -0.36 21.57
CA ASP A 187 4.43 0.70 21.51
C ASP A 187 4.93 2.04 20.94
N TYR A 188 6.22 2.35 21.16
CA TYR A 188 6.79 3.58 20.65
C TYR A 188 6.95 3.58 19.12
N HIS A 189 7.05 2.40 18.49
CA HIS A 189 7.10 2.29 17.03
C HIS A 189 5.73 2.42 16.36
N GLN A 190 4.66 2.03 17.06
CA GLN A 190 3.29 2.09 16.53
C GLN A 190 2.92 3.53 16.17
N GLN A 191 2.60 3.80 14.91
CA GLN A 191 2.28 5.14 14.39
C GLN A 191 3.34 6.20 14.75
N TYR A 192 4.62 5.82 14.74
CA TYR A 192 5.74 6.66 15.19
C TYR A 192 5.73 8.05 14.54
N LEU A 193 5.48 8.16 13.23
CA LEU A 193 5.46 9.45 12.51
C LEU A 193 4.23 10.31 12.79
N ALA A 194 3.15 9.73 13.34
CA ALA A 194 2.03 10.52 13.85
C ALA A 194 2.35 11.12 15.23
N LYS A 195 3.11 10.38 16.06
CA LYS A 195 3.62 10.84 17.35
C LYS A 195 4.79 11.82 17.21
N ASN A 196 5.59 11.66 16.16
CA ASN A 196 6.81 12.43 15.88
C ASN A 196 6.77 12.97 14.43
N PRO A 197 6.07 14.10 14.17
CA PRO A 197 5.84 14.59 12.81
C PRO A 197 7.12 15.01 12.08
N ASN A 198 8.18 15.36 12.82
CA ASN A 198 9.51 15.69 12.29
C ASN A 198 10.46 14.48 12.23
N GLY A 199 9.95 13.26 12.47
CA GLY A 199 10.73 12.03 12.42
C GLY A 199 11.26 11.76 11.01
N TYR A 200 12.45 11.16 10.94
CA TYR A 200 13.06 10.78 9.66
C TYR A 200 12.19 9.76 8.92
N CYS A 201 12.04 9.95 7.61
CA CYS A 201 11.30 9.06 6.74
C CYS A 201 12.05 8.96 5.40
N GLY A 202 12.79 7.88 5.21
CA GLY A 202 13.54 7.59 3.99
C GLY A 202 12.72 6.85 2.92
N ILE A 203 11.41 6.69 3.09
CA ILE A 203 10.58 5.92 2.15
C ILE A 203 10.48 6.65 0.80
N GLY A 204 11.03 6.02 -0.23
CA GLY A 204 10.97 6.47 -1.62
C GLY A 204 10.61 5.28 -2.51
N GLY A 205 9.68 5.49 -3.43
CA GLY A 205 9.37 4.50 -4.47
C GLY A 205 10.35 4.60 -5.64
N THR A 206 10.21 3.66 -6.59
CA THR A 206 10.92 3.70 -7.88
C THR A 206 10.50 4.86 -8.78
N GLY A 207 9.32 5.46 -8.51
CA GLY A 207 8.67 6.41 -9.43
C GLY A 207 7.97 5.73 -10.61
N VAL A 208 7.95 4.38 -10.67
CA VAL A 208 7.26 3.59 -11.69
C VAL A 208 5.84 3.26 -11.23
N SER A 209 4.83 3.64 -12.03
CA SER A 209 3.43 3.32 -11.74
C SER A 209 3.13 1.83 -11.88
N CYS A 210 2.40 1.30 -10.91
CA CYS A 210 2.03 -0.09 -10.84
C CYS A 210 0.68 -0.32 -11.56
N PRO A 211 0.63 -1.23 -12.57
CA PRO A 211 -0.54 -1.40 -13.43
C PRO A 211 -1.68 -2.19 -12.75
N VAL A 212 -1.46 -2.65 -11.52
CA VAL A 212 -2.40 -3.46 -10.75
C VAL A 212 -3.73 -2.74 -10.61
N GLY A 213 -4.81 -3.37 -11.07
CA GLY A 213 -6.16 -2.77 -11.10
C GLY A 213 -6.42 -1.82 -12.27
N LEU A 214 -5.49 -1.66 -13.21
CA LEU A 214 -5.72 -0.99 -14.50
C LEU A 214 -5.88 -2.00 -15.65
N ASP A 215 -5.22 -3.15 -15.56
CA ASP A 215 -5.25 -4.18 -16.62
C ASP A 215 -6.26 -5.32 -16.34
N ALA A 216 -7.00 -5.23 -15.23
CA ALA A 216 -8.18 -6.05 -15.02
C ALA A 216 -9.36 -5.40 -15.77
N TRP A 217 -9.47 -5.78 -17.05
CA TRP A 217 -10.61 -5.62 -17.97
C TRP A 217 -10.47 -4.44 -18.94
N GLY A 218 -10.18 -4.77 -20.20
CA GLY A 218 -10.31 -3.84 -21.30
C GLY A 218 -11.74 -3.29 -21.39
N ASP A 219 -11.83 -2.04 -21.84
CA ASP A 219 -13.01 -1.27 -22.23
C ASP A 219 -14.30 -2.10 -22.45
N GLY A 220 -15.03 -2.35 -21.36
CA GLY A 220 -16.43 -2.73 -21.38
C GLY A 220 -17.26 -1.50 -21.05
N GLY A 221 -17.67 -0.77 -22.08
CA GLY A 221 -18.39 0.50 -21.97
C GLY A 221 -19.50 0.46 -20.91
N HIS A 222 -19.52 1.49 -20.06
CA HIS A 222 -20.69 1.85 -19.26
C HIS A 222 -21.84 2.20 -20.21
N ALA A 223 -22.61 1.18 -20.60
CA ALA A 223 -23.96 1.38 -21.08
C ALA A 223 -24.78 1.86 -19.88
N THR A 224 -25.06 3.16 -19.85
CA THR A 224 -26.09 3.76 -19.00
C THR A 224 -27.37 2.92 -19.09
N PRO A 225 -27.96 2.45 -17.97
CA PRO A 225 -29.27 1.85 -18.01
C PRO A 225 -30.29 2.96 -18.29
N VAL A 226 -30.78 3.01 -19.53
CA VAL A 226 -32.00 3.75 -19.84
C VAL A 226 -33.12 3.03 -19.10
N ALA A 227 -33.76 3.73 -18.16
CA ALA A 227 -34.91 3.23 -17.44
C ALA A 227 -35.98 2.76 -18.44
N GLY A 228 -36.16 1.43 -18.51
CA GLY A 228 -37.21 0.79 -19.28
C GLY A 228 -38.57 1.12 -18.67
N GLY A 229 -39.26 2.08 -19.27
CA GLY A 229 -40.66 2.37 -19.00
C GLY A 229 -41.55 1.18 -19.35
N VAL A 230 -42.46 0.88 -18.43
CA VAL A 230 -43.44 -0.20 -18.49
C VAL A 230 -44.33 -0.01 -19.74
N ALA A 231 -44.25 -0.94 -20.69
CA ALA A 231 -45.10 -0.94 -21.88
C ALA A 231 -46.53 -1.39 -21.51
N ARG A 232 -47.46 -0.42 -21.41
CA ARG A 232 -48.91 -0.67 -21.49
C ARG A 232 -49.32 -0.81 -22.95
N LEU A 233 -49.93 -1.95 -23.26
CA LEU A 233 -50.56 -2.26 -24.53
C LEU A 233 -51.83 -1.41 -24.69
N HIS A 234 -51.85 -0.43 -25.61
CA HIS A 234 -53.09 0.06 -26.20
C HIS A 234 -52.90 0.42 -27.68
N ARG A 235 -53.62 -0.31 -28.53
CA ARG A 235 -53.85 -0.01 -29.94
C ARG A 235 -54.65 1.29 -30.09
N ARG A 236 -54.27 2.17 -31.03
CA ARG A 236 -55.16 2.80 -32.06
C ARG A 236 -54.41 3.79 -32.97
N HIS A 237 -54.49 3.49 -34.26
CA HIS A 237 -54.51 4.29 -35.52
C HIS A 237 -53.88 5.69 -35.71
N PRO A 238 -53.50 6.03 -36.97
CA PRO A 238 -52.67 7.20 -37.33
C PRO A 238 -53.48 8.43 -37.77
N GLY A 239 -52.87 9.62 -37.68
CA GLY A 239 -53.42 10.86 -38.22
C GLY A 239 -52.40 12.01 -38.30
N HIS A 240 -52.08 12.38 -39.54
CA HIS A 240 -51.65 13.68 -40.10
C HIS A 240 -51.03 14.80 -39.23
N GLY A 241 -49.88 15.32 -39.71
CA GLY A 241 -49.87 16.62 -40.39
C GLY A 241 -49.24 17.85 -39.70
N ARG A 242 -48.18 18.38 -40.35
CA ARG A 242 -47.81 19.81 -40.56
C ARG A 242 -47.10 20.64 -39.46
N SER A 243 -45.91 21.10 -39.86
CA SER A 243 -45.47 22.51 -40.05
C SER A 243 -44.71 23.28 -38.94
N GLY A 244 -43.76 24.11 -39.41
CA GLY A 244 -43.26 25.33 -38.73
C GLY A 244 -41.79 25.29 -38.30
N ARG A 245 -40.81 25.71 -39.12
CA ARG A 245 -40.21 27.07 -39.27
C ARG A 245 -39.30 27.58 -38.12
N ARG A 246 -38.01 27.74 -38.50
CA ARG A 246 -37.12 28.93 -38.42
C ARG A 246 -36.55 29.46 -37.09
N GLY A 247 -35.24 29.77 -37.18
CA GLY A 247 -34.53 30.88 -36.50
C GLY A 247 -33.62 30.42 -35.37
N GLY A 248 -32.36 30.81 -35.21
CA GLY A 248 -31.53 31.83 -35.86
C GLY A 248 -30.57 32.45 -34.82
N ALA A 249 -29.31 32.67 -35.22
CA ALA A 249 -28.33 33.66 -34.70
C ALA A 249 -27.74 33.46 -33.27
N ARG A 250 -26.41 33.25 -33.12
CA ARG A 250 -25.24 34.19 -33.13
C ARG A 250 -24.97 34.94 -31.81
N GLY A 251 -23.69 34.96 -31.40
CA GLY A 251 -23.10 35.98 -30.51
C GLY A 251 -22.08 35.38 -29.52
N ARG A 252 -20.77 35.20 -29.81
CA ARG A 252 -19.62 36.14 -29.89
C ARG A 252 -19.20 36.85 -28.59
N ARG A 253 -17.91 36.64 -28.26
CA ARG A 253 -16.89 37.54 -27.62
C ARG A 253 -17.05 37.79 -26.11
N GLY A 254 -16.00 37.93 -25.30
CA GLY A 254 -14.55 37.98 -25.52
C GLY A 254 -13.86 38.68 -24.32
N GLY A 255 -12.52 38.67 -24.30
CA GLY A 255 -11.65 39.56 -23.50
C GLY A 255 -11.36 39.08 -22.06
N ALA A 256 -10.16 38.70 -21.63
CA ALA A 256 -8.81 39.32 -21.67
C ALA A 256 -8.53 40.30 -20.51
N GLY A 257 -7.34 40.11 -19.89
CA GLY A 257 -6.65 41.05 -19.00
C GLY A 257 -6.91 40.79 -17.51
N GLY A 258 -5.93 40.78 -16.61
CA GLY A 258 -4.52 41.11 -16.69
C GLY A 258 -3.92 41.00 -15.28
N VAL A 259 -2.64 40.62 -15.21
CA VAL A 259 -1.77 40.68 -14.03
C VAL A 259 -1.23 42.12 -13.92
N PRO A 260 -0.97 42.66 -12.72
CA PRO A 260 0.42 42.92 -12.38
C PRO A 260 0.79 42.69 -10.91
N ALA A 261 2.10 42.47 -10.73
CA ALA A 261 2.82 42.30 -9.48
C ALA A 261 3.10 43.62 -8.72
N ALA A 262 3.33 43.51 -7.40
CA ALA A 262 4.15 44.43 -6.59
C ALA A 262 4.58 43.66 -5.32
N ARG A 263 5.86 43.27 -5.15
CA ARG A 263 6.97 44.02 -4.50
C ARG A 263 6.64 44.61 -3.13
N GLY A 264 7.38 44.19 -2.09
CA GLY A 264 7.69 45.07 -0.96
C GLY A 264 8.14 44.41 0.36
N ARG A 265 9.46 44.38 0.59
CA ARG A 265 10.20 44.78 1.83
C ARG A 265 9.79 44.15 3.19
N LEU A 266 10.67 43.37 3.83
CA LEU A 266 11.79 43.75 4.73
C LEU A 266 11.38 44.11 6.18
N ARG A 267 12.10 43.46 7.11
CA ARG A 267 12.41 43.77 8.54
C ARG A 267 11.55 43.09 9.62
N GLY A 268 12.27 42.51 10.58
CA GLY A 268 11.79 41.95 11.84
C GLY A 268 12.58 40.71 12.18
#